data_AF-A0A7S2H5E3-F1
#
_entry.id   AF-A0A7S2H5E3-F1
#
_cell.length_a   1.000
_cell.length_b   1.000
_cell.length_c   1.000
_cell.angle_alpha   90.00
_cell.angle_beta   90.00
_cell.angle_gamma   90.00
#
_symmetry.space_group_name_H-M   'P 1'
#
loop_
_entity.id
_entity.type
_entity.pdbx_description
1 polymer ?
#
loop_
_entity_poly.entity_id
_entity_poly.type
_entity_poly.pdbx_seq_one_letter_code
_entity_poly.pdbx_strand_id
1 'polypeptide(L)'
;MTALQQLQAKGYNTGTLVDALGCITKESLACHAKIGADGATVAVTLKWGGELTAAGVDEAEALGWCFRGKTFPGEDIDELHATLRHDVKIYASKEPRCQQTAAAFSKGLLHLDSPLPPIIAALVRTDEFQQKASSYVKDKDKDPALLRTTTPWEELETLAGPCVSESLRAFETPGPALHTLLGHLERMQQALQEGEGGGPLHKGETYALLLERYREMLAELGPKDDLRFDKVQNVLDHLQYDNRH
;
A
#
# COMPACT_ATOMS: atom_id res chain seq x y z
N MET A 1 11.59 18.30 12.85
CA MET A 1 12.79 19.16 12.74
C MET A 1 13.13 19.26 11.26
N THR A 2 13.25 20.47 10.70
CA THR A 2 13.49 20.67 9.26
C THR A 2 14.94 20.35 8.87
N ALA A 3 15.21 20.09 7.58
CA ALA A 3 16.57 19.84 7.10
C ALA A 3 17.54 20.99 7.40
N LEU A 4 17.07 22.25 7.35
CA LEU A 4 17.87 23.42 7.73
C LEU A 4 18.20 23.41 9.22
N GLN A 5 17.22 23.11 10.07
CA GLN A 5 17.41 23.03 11.53
C GLN A 5 18.37 21.90 11.91
N GLN A 6 18.35 20.77 11.19
CA GLN A 6 19.30 19.68 11.39
C GLN A 6 20.74 20.09 11.05
N LEU A 7 20.94 20.82 9.94
CA LEU A 7 22.25 21.34 9.55
C LEU A 7 22.77 22.37 10.55
N GLN A 8 21.90 23.30 10.98
CA GLN A 8 22.25 24.30 11.99
C GLN A 8 22.56 23.67 13.36
N ALA A 9 21.82 22.62 13.76
CA ALA A 9 22.11 21.87 14.98
C ALA A 9 23.45 21.11 14.93
N LYS A 10 23.91 20.74 13.73
CA LYS A 10 25.25 20.16 13.50
C LYS A 10 26.37 21.22 13.39
N GLY A 11 26.05 22.51 13.57
CA GLY A 11 27.01 23.61 13.52
C GLY A 11 27.38 24.09 12.12
N TYR A 12 26.61 23.71 11.10
CA TYR A 12 26.84 24.15 9.73
C TYR A 12 26.34 25.57 9.48
N ASN A 13 27.15 26.40 8.82
CA ASN A 13 26.76 27.72 8.36
C ASN A 13 26.09 27.60 6.98
N THR A 14 24.89 28.18 6.82
CA THR A 14 24.15 28.19 5.54
C THR A 14 23.92 29.61 5.03
N GLY A 15 24.72 30.59 5.49
CA GLY A 15 24.54 32.01 5.21
C GLY A 15 24.92 32.43 3.78
N THR A 16 25.72 31.64 3.06
CA THR A 16 26.07 31.88 1.66
C THR A 16 25.77 30.65 0.79
N LEU A 17 25.65 30.85 -0.53
CA LEU A 17 25.42 29.78 -1.49
C LEU A 17 26.53 28.71 -1.47
N VAL A 18 27.78 29.15 -1.32
CA VAL A 18 28.95 28.27 -1.26
C VAL A 18 28.91 27.42 0.00
N ASP A 19 28.57 28.03 1.14
CA ASP A 19 28.47 27.31 2.41
C ASP A 19 27.32 26.29 2.36
N ALA A 20 26.16 26.69 1.83
CA ALA A 20 25.01 25.82 1.68
C ALA A 20 25.32 24.61 0.77
N LEU A 21 25.97 24.83 -0.38
CA LEU A 21 26.41 23.77 -1.28
C LEU A 21 27.44 22.84 -0.61
N GLY A 22 28.40 23.41 0.11
CA GLY A 22 29.40 22.64 0.87
C GLY A 22 28.76 21.73 1.92
N CYS A 23 27.73 22.21 2.61
CA CYS A 23 26.98 21.43 3.59
C CYS A 23 26.18 20.29 2.93
N ILE A 24 25.49 20.57 1.83
CA ILE A 24 24.73 19.57 1.06
C ILE A 24 25.66 18.44 0.58
N THR A 25 26.81 18.78 0.00
CA THR A 25 27.79 17.80 -0.48
C THR A 25 28.38 16.98 0.68
N LYS A 26 28.73 17.64 1.79
CA LYS A 26 29.36 16.97 2.94
C LYS A 26 28.41 16.00 3.65
N GLU A 27 27.13 16.36 3.74
CA GLU A 27 26.09 15.53 4.36
C GLU A 27 25.41 14.58 3.36
N SER A 28 25.88 14.54 2.10
CA SER A 28 25.33 13.71 1.02
C SER A 28 23.81 13.87 0.83
N LEU A 29 23.31 15.10 1.01
CA LEU A 29 21.88 15.39 0.92
C LEU A 29 21.43 15.47 -0.54
N ALA A 30 20.30 14.85 -0.86
CA ALA A 30 19.66 15.02 -2.17
C ALA A 30 19.29 16.50 -2.40
N CYS A 31 19.77 17.06 -3.51
CA CYS A 31 19.57 18.46 -3.88
C CYS A 31 19.08 18.57 -5.32
N HIS A 32 17.98 19.30 -5.51
CA HIS A 32 17.45 19.68 -6.81
C HIS A 32 17.70 21.17 -7.06
N ALA A 33 18.30 21.47 -8.22
CA ALA A 33 18.49 22.83 -8.69
C ALA A 33 17.48 23.15 -9.79
N LYS A 34 16.77 24.28 -9.67
CA LYS A 34 16.01 24.88 -10.76
C LYS A 34 16.75 26.13 -11.23
N ILE A 35 17.11 26.16 -12.50
CA ILE A 35 17.80 27.28 -13.13
C ILE A 35 16.81 28.00 -14.03
N GLY A 36 16.67 29.32 -13.85
CA GLY A 36 15.88 30.20 -14.70
C GLY A 36 16.70 31.39 -15.15
N ALA A 37 16.27 32.05 -16.23
CA ALA A 37 16.82 33.32 -16.66
C ALA A 37 15.75 34.40 -16.49
N ASP A 38 16.12 35.52 -15.88
CA ASP A 38 15.29 36.72 -15.78
C ASP A 38 16.08 37.90 -16.36
N GLY A 39 15.76 38.27 -17.60
CA GLY A 39 16.50 39.27 -18.37
C GLY A 39 17.98 38.91 -18.52
N ALA A 40 18.86 39.78 -18.01
CA ALA A 40 20.32 39.59 -18.03
C ALA A 40 20.87 38.81 -16.83
N THR A 41 20.00 38.28 -15.96
CA THR A 41 20.41 37.54 -14.75
C THR A 41 20.00 36.08 -14.79
N VAL A 42 20.84 35.21 -14.23
CA VAL A 42 20.56 33.79 -14.04
C VAL A 42 20.14 33.58 -12.59
N ALA A 43 18.90 33.11 -12.40
CA ALA A 43 18.37 32.75 -11.10
C ALA A 43 18.54 31.25 -10.87
N VAL A 44 19.26 30.87 -9.81
CA VAL A 44 19.44 29.47 -9.40
C VAL A 44 18.71 29.25 -8.08
N THR A 45 17.67 28.42 -8.10
CA THR A 45 16.98 27.98 -6.88
C THR A 45 17.46 26.59 -6.51
N LEU A 46 18.15 26.46 -5.38
CA LEU A 46 18.52 25.16 -4.82
C LEU A 46 17.46 24.73 -3.79
N LYS A 47 17.00 23.49 -3.92
CA LYS A 47 16.13 22.81 -2.95
C LYS A 47 16.84 21.56 -2.48
N TRP A 48 17.09 21.47 -1.18
CA TRP A 48 17.71 20.31 -0.55
C TRP A 48 16.89 19.91 0.67
N GLY A 49 16.85 18.61 0.93
CA GLY A 49 15.82 18.09 1.82
C GLY A 49 14.44 18.14 1.15
N GLY A 50 13.71 17.06 1.31
CA GLY A 50 12.44 16.84 0.63
C GLY A 50 11.94 15.42 0.80
N GLU A 51 12.53 14.66 1.72
CA GLU A 51 11.96 13.42 2.20
C GLU A 51 10.86 13.76 3.19
N LEU A 52 9.81 12.95 3.20
CA LEU A 52 8.78 13.09 4.22
C LEU A 52 9.41 12.71 5.58
N THR A 53 9.34 13.62 6.55
CA THR A 53 9.84 13.34 7.91
C THR A 53 8.93 12.34 8.63
N ALA A 54 9.45 11.62 9.62
CA ALA A 54 8.64 10.71 10.47
C ALA A 54 7.42 11.42 11.07
N ALA A 55 7.59 12.62 11.63
CA ALA A 55 6.47 13.44 12.12
C ALA A 55 5.43 13.76 11.02
N GLY A 56 5.87 13.93 9.77
CA GLY A 56 4.97 14.15 8.63
C GLY A 56 4.22 12.89 8.19
N VAL A 57 4.81 11.71 8.40
CA VAL A 57 4.10 10.42 8.26
C VAL A 57 3.01 10.32 9.32
N ASP A 58 3.37 10.55 10.60
CA ASP A 58 2.44 10.46 11.73
C ASP A 58 1.26 11.45 11.58
N GLU A 59 1.55 12.69 11.16
CA GLU A 59 0.53 13.72 10.90
C GLU A 59 -0.40 13.31 9.75
N ALA A 60 0.13 12.77 8.66
CA ALA A 60 -0.67 12.32 7.52
C ALA A 60 -1.57 11.13 7.88
N GLU A 61 -1.04 10.17 8.65
CA GLU A 61 -1.80 9.03 9.16
C GLU A 61 -2.91 9.47 10.11
N ALA A 62 -2.60 10.33 11.09
CA ALA A 62 -3.60 10.89 12.01
C ALA A 62 -4.68 11.70 11.26
N LEU A 63 -4.31 12.41 10.19
CA LEU A 63 -5.25 13.11 9.33
C LEU A 63 -6.21 12.13 8.63
N GLY A 64 -5.70 11.03 8.07
CA GLY A 64 -6.51 9.97 7.45
C GLY A 64 -7.53 9.39 8.42
N TRP A 65 -7.08 9.09 9.64
CA TRP A 65 -7.94 8.61 10.72
C TRP A 65 -9.03 9.61 11.10
N CYS A 66 -8.67 10.89 11.26
CA CYS A 66 -9.65 11.93 11.57
C CYS A 66 -10.62 12.17 10.41
N PHE A 67 -10.15 12.05 9.16
CA PHE A 67 -10.97 12.22 7.97
C PHE A 67 -12.05 11.14 7.89
N ARG A 68 -11.73 9.89 8.25
CA ARG A 68 -12.71 8.80 8.37
C ARG A 68 -13.90 9.21 9.24
N GLY A 69 -13.64 9.60 10.48
CA GLY A 69 -14.69 9.94 11.44
C GLY A 69 -15.53 11.17 11.05
N LYS A 70 -14.98 12.07 10.23
CA LYS A 70 -15.69 13.28 9.76
C LYS A 70 -16.50 13.05 8.50
N THR A 71 -15.92 12.35 7.52
CA THR A 71 -16.47 12.24 6.16
C THR A 71 -17.42 11.05 6.03
N PHE A 72 -17.21 10.00 6.82
CA PHE A 72 -18.01 8.77 6.79
C PHE A 72 -18.67 8.53 8.16
N PRO A 73 -19.48 9.48 8.68
CA PRO A 73 -20.07 9.35 10.01
C PRO A 73 -21.09 8.20 10.02
N GLY A 74 -20.83 7.19 10.85
CA GLY A 74 -21.69 6.00 10.97
C GLY A 74 -21.48 4.94 9.89
N GLU A 75 -20.59 5.19 8.93
CA GLU A 75 -20.10 4.20 7.98
C GLU A 75 -18.77 3.65 8.48
N ASP A 76 -18.59 2.34 8.32
CA ASP A 76 -17.34 1.70 8.68
C ASP A 76 -16.50 1.53 7.44
N ILE A 77 -15.50 2.39 7.27
CA ILE A 77 -14.59 2.33 6.13
C ILE A 77 -13.89 0.97 6.04
N ASP A 78 -13.61 0.33 7.19
CA ASP A 78 -12.97 -0.98 7.19
C ASP A 78 -13.90 -2.02 6.56
N GLU A 79 -15.21 -1.92 6.84
CA GLU A 79 -16.26 -2.71 6.19
C GLU A 79 -16.42 -2.34 4.71
N LEU A 80 -16.49 -1.06 4.35
CA LEU A 80 -16.63 -0.63 2.95
C LEU A 80 -15.46 -1.09 2.08
N HIS A 81 -14.25 -1.09 2.65
CA HIS A 81 -13.03 -1.55 1.99
C HIS A 81 -12.95 -3.06 1.93
N ALA A 82 -13.21 -3.76 3.03
CA ALA A 82 -13.27 -5.21 3.08
C ALA A 82 -14.55 -5.81 2.44
N THR A 83 -15.48 -5.01 1.92
CA THR A 83 -16.65 -5.51 1.19
C THR A 83 -16.76 -4.93 -0.23
N LEU A 84 -15.72 -4.24 -0.70
CA LEU A 84 -15.65 -3.61 -2.03
C LEU A 84 -16.80 -2.63 -2.33
N ARG A 85 -17.47 -2.10 -1.30
CA ARG A 85 -18.64 -1.22 -1.43
C ARG A 85 -18.30 0.25 -1.67
N HIS A 86 -17.02 0.58 -1.73
CA HIS A 86 -16.54 1.94 -2.03
C HIS A 86 -15.41 1.90 -3.09
N ASP A 87 -15.41 2.88 -3.99
CA ASP A 87 -14.36 3.07 -5.01
C ASP A 87 -13.50 4.27 -4.61
N VAL A 88 -12.65 4.08 -3.60
CA VAL A 88 -11.68 5.10 -3.18
C VAL A 88 -10.45 5.02 -4.07
N LYS A 89 -10.15 6.13 -4.75
CA LYS A 89 -8.96 6.26 -5.59
C LYS A 89 -8.06 7.37 -5.05
N ILE A 90 -6.81 7.04 -4.78
CA ILE A 90 -5.84 7.96 -4.19
C ILE A 90 -4.79 8.30 -5.24
N TYR A 91 -4.63 9.59 -5.50
CA TYR A 91 -3.71 10.12 -6.50
C TYR A 91 -2.68 11.01 -5.83
N ALA A 92 -1.41 10.85 -6.22
CA ALA A 92 -0.30 11.66 -5.76
C ALA A 92 0.59 12.06 -6.93
N SER A 93 1.35 13.15 -6.77
CA SER A 93 2.43 13.46 -7.72
C SER A 93 3.50 12.36 -7.70
N LYS A 94 4.25 12.24 -8.79
CA LYS A 94 5.38 11.30 -8.92
C LYS A 94 6.53 11.56 -7.91
N GLU A 95 6.49 12.66 -7.18
CA GLU A 95 7.47 12.98 -6.14
C GLU A 95 7.36 11.99 -4.97
N PRO A 96 8.47 11.36 -4.51
CA PRO A 96 8.42 10.33 -3.46
C PRO A 96 7.72 10.78 -2.16
N ARG A 97 7.97 12.01 -1.71
CA ARG A 97 7.31 12.57 -0.51
C ARG A 97 5.79 12.66 -0.65
N CYS A 98 5.28 12.95 -1.85
CA CYS A 98 3.84 13.03 -2.11
C CYS A 98 3.22 11.63 -2.07
N GLN A 99 3.92 10.63 -2.63
CA GLN A 99 3.49 9.24 -2.58
C GLN A 99 3.46 8.72 -1.13
N GLN A 100 4.51 9.00 -0.36
CA GLN A 100 4.60 8.64 1.06
C GLN A 100 3.51 9.33 1.89
N THR A 101 3.23 10.61 1.62
CA THR A 101 2.16 11.36 2.31
C THR A 101 0.80 10.75 1.99
N ALA A 102 0.53 10.46 0.72
CA ALA A 102 -0.70 9.83 0.29
C ALA A 102 -0.88 8.46 0.92
N ALA A 103 0.17 7.62 0.93
CA ALA A 103 0.13 6.30 1.56
C ALA A 103 -0.08 6.36 3.08
N ALA A 104 0.57 7.29 3.77
CA ALA A 104 0.37 7.48 5.21
C ALA A 104 -1.07 7.92 5.51
N PHE A 105 -1.63 8.83 4.68
CA PHE A 105 -3.04 9.18 4.77
C PHE A 105 -3.97 7.98 4.51
N SER A 106 -3.71 7.18 3.45
CA SER A 106 -4.48 5.95 3.17
C SER A 106 -4.43 4.97 4.32
N LYS A 107 -3.25 4.83 4.94
CA LYS A 107 -3.02 3.95 6.09
C LYS A 107 -3.96 4.31 7.24
N GLY A 108 -4.02 5.59 7.60
CA GLY A 108 -4.92 6.06 8.65
C GLY A 108 -6.40 6.03 8.25
N LEU A 109 -6.71 6.31 6.98
CA LEU A 109 -8.07 6.29 6.46
C LEU A 109 -8.69 4.88 6.51
N LEU A 110 -7.91 3.87 6.10
CA LEU A 110 -8.33 2.48 5.93
C LEU A 110 -7.89 1.56 7.09
N HIS A 111 -7.31 2.14 8.15
CA HIS A 111 -6.80 1.41 9.32
C HIS A 111 -5.89 0.22 8.97
N LEU A 112 -4.90 0.47 8.10
CA LEU A 112 -3.97 -0.57 7.62
C LEU A 112 -2.78 -0.71 8.57
N ASP A 113 -2.39 -1.94 8.91
CA ASP A 113 -1.20 -2.20 9.72
C ASP A 113 0.11 -2.26 8.89
N SER A 114 0.00 -2.24 7.56
CA SER A 114 1.14 -2.39 6.66
C SER A 114 2.13 -1.21 6.71
N PRO A 115 3.43 -1.44 6.41
CA PRO A 115 4.39 -0.35 6.19
C PRO A 115 4.04 0.43 4.90
N LEU A 116 4.57 1.65 4.74
CA LEU A 116 4.21 2.51 3.59
C LEU A 116 4.54 1.93 2.20
N PRO A 117 5.68 1.25 1.96
CA PRO A 117 6.02 0.77 0.61
C PRO A 117 4.94 -0.10 -0.08
N PRO A 118 4.37 -1.15 0.56
CA PRO A 118 3.28 -1.91 -0.06
C PRO A 118 2.01 -1.07 -0.27
N ILE A 119 1.71 -0.12 0.63
CA ILE A 119 0.57 0.79 0.50
C ILE A 119 0.73 1.71 -0.71
N ILE A 120 1.93 2.25 -0.95
CA ILE A 120 2.24 3.06 -2.13
C ILE A 120 2.00 2.24 -3.40
N ALA A 121 2.53 1.02 -3.46
CA ALA A 121 2.42 0.16 -4.64
C ALA A 121 0.97 -0.25 -4.94
N ALA A 122 0.16 -0.49 -3.92
CA ALA A 122 -1.20 -0.99 -4.07
C ALA A 122 -2.24 0.13 -4.26
N LEU A 123 -2.12 1.24 -3.53
CA LEU A 123 -3.21 2.22 -3.38
C LEU A 123 -2.92 3.59 -4.00
N VAL A 124 -1.65 3.97 -4.16
CA VAL A 124 -1.29 5.34 -4.58
C VAL A 124 -0.97 5.39 -6.07
N ARG A 125 -1.82 6.08 -6.82
CA ARG A 125 -1.67 6.30 -8.27
C ARG A 125 -0.87 7.56 -8.56
N THR A 126 0.03 7.52 -9.53
CA THR A 126 0.93 8.66 -9.88
C THR A 126 0.87 9.08 -11.33
N ASP A 127 0.00 8.41 -12.08
CA ASP A 127 -0.39 8.65 -13.44
C ASP A 127 -1.34 9.85 -13.50
N GLU A 128 -0.87 10.94 -14.13
CA GLU A 128 -1.66 12.13 -14.43
C GLU A 128 -2.89 11.71 -15.25
N PHE A 129 -4.08 11.80 -14.66
CA PHE A 129 -5.42 11.69 -15.28
C PHE A 129 -5.42 11.23 -16.75
N GLN A 130 -5.16 9.95 -17.01
CA GLN A 130 -5.42 9.38 -18.33
C GLN A 130 -6.87 8.91 -18.36
N GLN A 131 -7.72 9.76 -18.95
CA GLN A 131 -8.82 9.33 -19.83
C GLN A 131 -8.25 8.39 -20.90
N LYS A 132 -7.98 7.15 -20.53
CA LYS A 132 -7.69 5.98 -21.36
C LYS A 132 -7.73 4.75 -20.46
N ALA A 133 -8.89 4.54 -19.83
CA ALA A 133 -9.34 3.17 -19.61
C ALA A 133 -9.28 2.46 -20.97
N SER A 134 -8.63 1.29 -21.03
CA SER A 134 -8.50 0.41 -22.22
C SER A 134 -7.19 0.44 -23.05
N SER A 135 -6.00 0.46 -22.44
CA SER A 135 -4.81 -0.01 -23.19
C SER A 135 -3.75 -0.83 -22.44
N TYR A 136 -3.98 -1.23 -21.18
CA TYR A 136 -3.08 -2.17 -20.46
C TYR A 136 -3.64 -3.58 -20.31
N VAL A 137 -4.49 -4.00 -21.25
CA VAL A 137 -4.72 -5.43 -21.52
C VAL A 137 -4.12 -5.72 -22.88
N LYS A 138 -2.81 -5.96 -22.94
CA LYS A 138 -2.08 -6.57 -24.06
C LYS A 138 -0.60 -6.75 -23.71
N ASP A 139 -0.33 -7.61 -22.76
CA ASP A 139 0.86 -8.47 -22.80
C ASP A 139 0.53 -9.74 -22.01
N LYS A 140 -0.13 -10.69 -22.69
CA LYS A 140 -0.49 -12.01 -22.13
C LYS A 140 0.70 -12.99 -22.12
N ASP A 141 1.89 -12.56 -22.54
CA ASP A 141 3.04 -13.45 -22.76
C ASP A 141 4.27 -13.12 -21.88
N LYS A 142 4.11 -12.23 -20.89
CA LYS A 142 5.11 -11.98 -19.84
C LYS A 142 4.40 -11.71 -18.52
N ASP A 143 3.67 -12.69 -18.02
CA ASP A 143 3.11 -12.58 -16.68
C ASP A 143 4.19 -12.93 -15.64
N PRO A 144 4.69 -11.98 -14.83
CA PRO A 144 5.53 -12.33 -13.68
C PRO A 144 4.77 -13.13 -12.61
N ALA A 145 3.46 -13.34 -12.75
CA ALA A 145 2.62 -14.09 -11.80
C ALA A 145 2.97 -15.58 -11.67
N LEU A 146 3.52 -16.23 -12.71
CA LEU A 146 3.99 -17.62 -12.61
C LEU A 146 5.39 -17.76 -11.98
N LEU A 147 6.12 -16.66 -11.79
CA LEU A 147 7.54 -16.70 -11.41
C LEU A 147 7.82 -16.91 -9.92
N ARG A 148 6.82 -17.18 -9.06
CA ARG A 148 7.07 -17.21 -7.61
C ARG A 148 6.36 -18.29 -6.81
N THR A 149 5.32 -18.95 -7.31
CA THR A 149 4.60 -19.98 -6.54
C THR A 149 5.47 -21.20 -6.25
N THR A 150 6.46 -21.47 -7.10
CA THR A 150 7.42 -22.58 -6.95
C THR A 150 8.80 -22.12 -6.46
N THR A 151 9.01 -20.82 -6.29
CA THR A 151 10.29 -20.28 -5.80
C THR A 151 10.33 -20.41 -4.27
N PRO A 152 11.43 -20.93 -3.70
CA PRO A 152 11.59 -21.00 -2.25
C PRO A 152 11.47 -19.63 -1.60
N TRP A 153 10.91 -19.60 -0.39
CA TRP A 153 10.73 -18.36 0.37
C TRP A 153 12.06 -17.62 0.60
N GLU A 154 13.14 -18.35 0.86
CA GLU A 154 14.47 -17.79 1.11
C GLU A 154 14.96 -16.95 -0.08
N GLU A 155 14.77 -17.46 -1.30
CA GLU A 155 15.15 -16.74 -2.53
C GLU A 155 14.31 -15.47 -2.71
N LEU A 156 13.01 -15.52 -2.38
CA LEU A 156 12.15 -14.33 -2.42
C LEU A 156 12.58 -13.29 -1.37
N GLU A 157 12.98 -13.73 -0.18
CA GLU A 157 13.47 -12.84 0.88
C GLU A 157 14.84 -12.21 0.54
N THR A 158 15.68 -12.85 -0.29
CA THR A 158 16.91 -12.17 -0.78
C THR A 158 16.59 -10.97 -1.68
N LEU A 159 15.45 -11.00 -2.39
CA LEU A 159 15.02 -9.95 -3.29
C LEU A 159 14.19 -8.86 -2.58
N ALA A 160 13.36 -9.26 -1.61
CA ALA A 160 12.38 -8.39 -0.97
C ALA A 160 12.69 -8.04 0.49
N GLY A 161 13.71 -8.66 1.10
CA GLY A 161 13.98 -8.60 2.53
C GLY A 161 13.14 -9.60 3.33
N PRO A 162 13.37 -9.70 4.66
CA PRO A 162 12.65 -10.63 5.54
C PRO A 162 11.17 -10.23 5.61
N CYS A 163 10.31 -11.04 5.01
CA CYS A 163 8.89 -10.75 4.85
C CYS A 163 7.98 -11.97 5.05
N VAL A 164 8.54 -13.15 5.31
CA VAL A 164 7.80 -14.40 5.49
C VAL A 164 7.60 -14.69 6.97
N SER A 165 6.33 -14.85 7.38
CA SER A 165 5.97 -15.20 8.76
C SER A 165 6.34 -16.65 9.10
N GLU A 166 6.51 -16.96 10.39
CA GLU A 166 6.84 -18.32 10.84
C GLU A 166 5.82 -19.37 10.37
N SER A 167 4.53 -19.01 10.31
CA SER A 167 3.48 -19.90 9.83
C SER A 167 3.61 -20.25 8.35
N LEU A 168 4.13 -19.34 7.53
CA LEU A 168 4.38 -19.59 6.11
C LEU A 168 5.66 -20.40 5.87
N ARG A 169 6.62 -20.38 6.80
CA ARG A 169 7.83 -21.21 6.76
C ARG A 169 7.56 -22.71 6.91
N ALA A 170 6.34 -23.10 7.30
CA ALA A 170 5.90 -24.49 7.25
C ALA A 170 5.76 -25.02 5.81
N PHE A 171 5.71 -24.13 4.81
CA PHE A 171 5.67 -24.46 3.39
C PHE A 171 7.00 -24.12 2.75
N GLU A 172 7.49 -24.96 1.84
CA GLU A 172 8.76 -24.73 1.13
C GLU A 172 8.64 -23.58 0.12
N THR A 173 7.46 -23.42 -0.48
CA THR A 173 7.20 -22.42 -1.53
C THR A 173 5.79 -21.81 -1.35
N PRO A 174 5.47 -20.68 -2.01
CA PRO A 174 4.15 -20.05 -1.91
C PRO A 174 2.98 -20.88 -2.46
N GLY A 175 3.22 -21.74 -3.44
CA GLY A 175 2.18 -22.54 -4.10
C GLY A 175 1.43 -23.47 -3.15
N PRO A 176 2.10 -24.33 -2.38
CA PRO A 176 1.46 -25.16 -1.35
C PRO A 176 0.68 -24.34 -0.30
N ALA A 177 1.20 -23.17 0.10
CA ALA A 177 0.50 -22.28 1.02
C ALA A 177 -0.79 -21.72 0.39
N LEU A 178 -0.74 -21.30 -0.87
CA LEU A 178 -1.89 -20.84 -1.65
C LEU A 178 -2.95 -21.93 -1.82
N HIS A 179 -2.54 -23.17 -2.14
CA HIS A 179 -3.48 -24.29 -2.25
C HIS A 179 -4.13 -24.63 -0.91
N THR A 180 -3.38 -24.51 0.19
CA THR A 180 -3.91 -24.71 1.53
C THR A 180 -4.95 -23.64 1.84
N LEU A 181 -4.64 -22.36 1.57
CA LEU A 181 -5.57 -21.24 1.71
C LEU A 181 -6.85 -21.46 0.87
N LEU A 182 -6.71 -21.82 -0.41
CA LEU A 182 -7.84 -22.14 -1.28
C LEU A 182 -8.73 -23.21 -0.66
N GLY A 183 -8.16 -24.33 -0.20
CA GLY A 183 -8.91 -25.43 0.41
C GLY A 183 -9.57 -25.06 1.75
N HIS A 184 -9.06 -24.05 2.48
CA HIS A 184 -9.75 -23.49 3.64
C HIS A 184 -10.94 -22.61 3.23
N LEU A 185 -10.77 -21.76 2.22
CA LEU A 185 -11.82 -20.89 1.71
C LEU A 185 -12.97 -21.69 1.08
N GLU A 186 -12.68 -22.72 0.29
CA GLU A 186 -13.69 -23.62 -0.30
C GLU A 186 -14.50 -24.34 0.79
N ARG A 187 -13.85 -24.83 1.85
CA ARG A 187 -14.53 -25.46 2.99
C ARG A 187 -15.43 -24.48 3.73
N MET A 188 -14.95 -23.25 3.96
CA MET A 188 -15.75 -22.22 4.63
C MET A 188 -16.96 -21.82 3.78
N GLN A 189 -16.76 -21.63 2.48
CA GLN A 189 -17.84 -21.36 1.55
C GLN A 189 -18.88 -22.49 1.56
N GLN A 190 -18.45 -23.74 1.57
CA GLN A 190 -19.36 -24.90 1.64
C GLN A 190 -20.15 -24.93 2.95
N ALA A 191 -19.48 -24.76 4.10
CA ALA A 191 -20.12 -24.69 5.40
C ALA A 191 -21.20 -23.58 5.45
N LEU A 192 -20.88 -22.39 4.91
CA LEU A 192 -21.83 -21.28 4.80
C LEU A 192 -23.03 -21.59 3.88
N GLN A 193 -22.83 -22.35 2.80
CA GLN A 193 -23.93 -22.80 1.92
C GLN A 193 -24.83 -23.82 2.59
N GLU A 194 -24.26 -24.72 3.39
CA GLU A 194 -24.97 -25.75 4.14
C GLU A 194 -25.70 -25.16 5.37
N GLY A 195 -25.52 -23.86 5.65
CA GLY A 195 -26.13 -23.17 6.79
C GLY A 195 -25.42 -23.44 8.11
N GLU A 196 -24.17 -23.92 8.06
CA GLU A 196 -23.32 -24.08 9.24
C GLU A 196 -22.81 -22.70 9.69
N GLY A 197 -23.54 -22.11 10.63
CA GLY A 197 -23.30 -20.76 11.15
C GLY A 197 -24.64 -20.11 11.50
N GLY A 198 -24.98 -20.10 12.78
CA GLY A 198 -26.31 -19.68 13.25
C GLY A 198 -26.27 -18.48 14.20
N GLY A 199 -25.27 -17.60 14.05
CA GLY A 199 -25.06 -16.44 14.90
C GLY A 199 -25.55 -15.14 14.25
N PRO A 200 -25.81 -14.09 15.04
CA PRO A 200 -25.94 -12.75 14.48
C PRO A 200 -24.60 -12.34 13.85
N LEU A 201 -24.63 -11.97 12.57
CA LEU A 201 -23.46 -11.41 11.88
C LEU A 201 -23.30 -9.93 12.26
N HIS A 202 -22.09 -9.40 12.04
CA HIS A 202 -21.76 -8.02 12.35
C HIS A 202 -22.75 -7.02 11.73
N LYS A 203 -23.23 -6.07 12.54
CA LYS A 203 -24.22 -5.03 12.15
C LYS A 203 -25.46 -5.53 11.41
N GLY A 204 -25.85 -6.80 11.58
CA GLY A 204 -27.03 -7.35 10.90
C GLY A 204 -26.78 -7.68 9.42
N GLU A 205 -25.52 -7.92 9.03
CA GLU A 205 -25.19 -8.53 7.74
C GLU A 205 -25.99 -9.83 7.54
N THR A 206 -26.34 -10.15 6.29
CA THR A 206 -27.03 -11.40 5.97
C THR A 206 -26.02 -12.45 5.52
N TYR A 207 -26.30 -13.72 5.84
CA TYR A 207 -25.47 -14.85 5.39
C TYR A 207 -25.33 -14.92 3.87
N ALA A 208 -26.29 -14.39 3.11
CA ALA A 208 -26.18 -14.29 1.66
C ALA A 208 -25.05 -13.35 1.21
N LEU A 209 -24.85 -12.22 1.91
CA LEU A 209 -23.78 -11.26 1.61
C LEU A 209 -22.41 -11.82 2.02
N LEU A 210 -22.33 -12.47 3.18
CA LEU A 210 -21.13 -13.19 3.63
C LEU A 210 -20.73 -14.27 2.61
N LEU A 211 -21.70 -15.08 2.15
CA LEU A 211 -21.45 -16.10 1.14
C LEU A 211 -20.97 -15.52 -0.19
N GLU A 212 -21.51 -14.38 -0.61
CA GLU A 212 -21.07 -13.70 -1.83
C GLU A 212 -19.64 -13.16 -1.69
N ARG A 213 -19.27 -12.60 -0.52
CA ARG A 213 -17.88 -12.19 -0.23
C ARG A 213 -16.92 -13.37 -0.37
N TYR A 214 -17.26 -14.56 0.15
CA TYR A 214 -16.42 -15.75 -0.03
C TYR A 214 -16.33 -16.23 -1.49
N ARG A 215 -17.40 -16.06 -2.28
CA ARG A 215 -17.36 -16.33 -3.74
C ARG A 215 -16.43 -15.38 -4.47
N GLU A 216 -16.50 -14.09 -4.15
CA GLU A 216 -15.63 -13.06 -4.72
C GLU A 216 -14.17 -13.32 -4.36
N MET A 217 -13.87 -13.63 -3.09
CA MET A 217 -12.51 -14.01 -2.66
C MET A 217 -11.95 -15.19 -3.45
N LEU A 218 -12.74 -16.24 -3.67
CA LEU A 218 -12.34 -17.40 -4.46
C LEU A 218 -12.12 -17.03 -5.93
N ALA A 219 -13.00 -16.20 -6.51
CA ALA A 219 -12.85 -15.71 -7.88
C ALA A 219 -11.61 -14.80 -8.03
N GLU A 220 -11.28 -13.99 -7.02
CA GLU A 220 -10.07 -13.18 -6.97
C GLU A 220 -8.80 -14.03 -6.86
N LEU A 221 -8.80 -15.08 -6.04
CA LEU A 221 -7.62 -15.96 -5.94
C LEU A 221 -7.35 -16.72 -7.24
N GLY A 222 -8.38 -16.95 -8.05
CA GLY A 222 -8.27 -17.62 -9.35
C GLY A 222 -8.49 -19.13 -9.26
N PRO A 223 -8.51 -19.82 -10.41
CA PRO A 223 -8.74 -21.26 -10.44
C PRO A 223 -7.55 -22.01 -9.82
N LYS A 224 -7.79 -23.25 -9.37
CA LYS A 224 -6.79 -24.09 -8.69
C LYS A 224 -5.47 -24.22 -9.46
N ASP A 225 -5.52 -24.28 -10.78
CA ASP A 225 -4.32 -24.46 -11.62
C ASP A 225 -3.61 -23.13 -11.96
N ASP A 226 -4.20 -21.98 -11.62
CA ASP A 226 -3.69 -20.63 -11.93
C ASP A 226 -3.99 -19.65 -10.78
N LEU A 227 -3.46 -19.96 -9.60
CA LEU A 227 -3.66 -19.14 -8.40
C LEU A 227 -2.80 -17.87 -8.45
N ARG A 228 -3.45 -16.74 -8.21
CA ARG A 228 -2.87 -15.40 -8.31
C ARG A 228 -2.26 -14.94 -6.99
N PHE A 229 -0.94 -15.04 -6.89
CA PHE A 229 -0.20 -14.62 -5.69
C PHE A 229 -0.36 -13.13 -5.38
N ASP A 230 -0.52 -12.27 -6.39
CA ASP A 230 -0.73 -10.83 -6.23
C ASP A 230 -2.08 -10.46 -5.59
N LYS A 231 -3.03 -11.41 -5.49
CA LYS A 231 -4.36 -11.22 -4.89
C LYS A 231 -4.45 -11.70 -3.44
N VAL A 232 -3.40 -12.33 -2.92
CA VAL A 232 -3.40 -12.88 -1.55
C VAL A 232 -3.70 -11.81 -0.50
N GLN A 233 -3.15 -10.60 -0.66
CA GLN A 233 -3.34 -9.53 0.33
C GLN A 233 -4.82 -9.15 0.46
N ASN A 234 -5.54 -9.01 -0.67
CA ASN A 234 -6.98 -8.72 -0.66
C ASN A 234 -7.75 -9.79 0.13
N VAL A 235 -7.46 -11.06 -0.15
CA VAL A 235 -8.10 -12.20 0.55
C VAL A 235 -7.80 -12.17 2.05
N LEU A 236 -6.56 -11.84 2.45
CA LEU A 236 -6.21 -11.73 3.86
C LEU A 236 -6.94 -10.58 4.56
N ASP A 237 -7.10 -9.44 3.89
CA ASP A 237 -7.82 -8.29 4.46
C ASP A 237 -9.29 -8.65 4.75
N HIS A 238 -9.95 -9.40 3.87
CA HIS A 238 -11.29 -9.94 4.10
C HIS A 238 -11.35 -10.90 5.30
N LEU A 239 -10.41 -11.86 5.37
CA LEU A 239 -10.36 -12.82 6.47
C LEU A 239 -10.08 -12.15 7.82
N GLN A 240 -9.25 -11.09 7.83
CA GLN A 240 -9.00 -10.31 9.03
C GLN A 240 -10.23 -9.53 9.47
N TYR A 241 -10.98 -8.96 8.53
CA TYR A 241 -12.27 -8.33 8.84
C TYR A 241 -13.23 -9.32 9.49
N ASP A 242 -13.39 -10.52 8.90
CA ASP A 242 -14.28 -11.56 9.42
C ASP A 242 -13.83 -12.11 10.77
N ASN A 243 -12.53 -12.18 11.03
CA ASN A 243 -12.02 -12.63 12.34
C ASN A 243 -12.19 -11.58 13.45
N ARG A 244 -12.35 -10.30 13.11
CA ARG A 244 -12.53 -9.21 14.09
C ARG A 244 -13.98 -9.03 14.53
N HIS A 245 -14.95 -9.55 13.78
CA HIS A 245 -16.36 -9.20 13.91
C HIS A 245 -17.28 -10.43 13.98
#